data_AF-A0AAN5A0J1-F1
#
_entry.id   AF-A0AAN5A0J1-F1
#
_cell.length_a   1.000
_cell.length_b   1.000
_cell.length_c   1.000
_cell.angle_alpha   90.00
_cell.angle_beta   90.00
_cell.angle_gamma   90.00
#
_symmetry.space_group_name_H-M   'P 1'
#
loop_
_entity.id
_entity.type
_entity.pdbx_description
1 polymer ?
#
loop_
_entity_poly.entity_id
_entity_poly.type
_entity_poly.pdbx_seq_one_letter_code
_entity_poly.pdbx_strand_id
1 'polypeptide(L)'
;MAFLRPEAVSLLYRWREAIAAATIVCLGLWVVSWGGPFFAVLGGAIGLIGAGLGLLAVRRVRFFRGAGAPGVVEVIEGQIGYFGPLHGGYVALAELSELSLVAHLGQRAWRLSQPDGTILFIPIAAEGAEALFDAFAGLPGLDTHTLIAALDGPEVAARIVWRRHRPRRLR
;
A
#
# COMPACT_ATOMS: atom_id res chain seq x y z
N MET A 1 -18.83 23.47 13.26
CA MET A 1 -17.67 24.31 12.90
C MET A 1 -16.40 23.52 13.15
N ALA A 2 -15.87 22.86 12.12
CA ALA A 2 -14.52 22.30 12.14
C ALA A 2 -13.86 22.69 10.81
N PHE A 3 -13.05 23.74 10.83
CA PHE A 3 -12.41 24.37 9.67
C PHE A 3 -11.12 23.63 9.23
N LEU A 4 -11.05 22.32 9.41
CA LEU A 4 -9.91 21.52 8.97
C LEU A 4 -10.40 20.48 7.97
N ARG A 5 -9.96 20.62 6.72
CA ARG A 5 -10.19 19.61 5.69
C ARG A 5 -9.67 18.26 6.21
N PRO A 6 -10.41 17.15 6.03
CA PRO A 6 -9.99 15.82 6.49
C PRO A 6 -8.64 15.38 5.90
N GLU A 7 -8.25 15.93 4.74
CA GLU A 7 -6.92 15.71 4.16
C GLU A 7 -5.77 16.33 4.99
N ALA A 8 -6.00 17.46 5.68
CA ALA A 8 -4.97 18.10 6.51
C ALA A 8 -4.70 17.29 7.78
N VAL A 9 -5.75 16.68 8.34
CA VAL A 9 -5.68 15.86 9.54
C VAL A 9 -4.91 14.57 9.27
N SER A 10 -5.14 13.92 8.12
CA SER A 10 -4.41 12.69 7.75
C SER A 10 -2.91 12.95 7.48
N LEU A 11 -2.56 14.10 6.91
CA LEU A 11 -1.18 14.56 6.79
C LEU A 11 -0.53 14.80 8.16
N LEU A 12 -1.24 15.43 9.09
CA LEU A 12 -0.76 15.65 10.47
C LEU A 12 -0.49 14.34 11.22
N TYR A 13 -1.40 13.36 11.13
CA TYR A 13 -1.18 12.04 11.70
C TYR A 13 0.04 11.34 11.09
N ARG A 14 0.23 11.46 9.76
CA ARG A 14 1.36 10.85 9.05
C ARG A 14 2.72 11.47 9.42
N TRP A 15 2.76 12.75 9.79
CA TRP A 15 4.01 13.46 10.13
C TRP A 15 4.21 13.69 11.63
N ARG A 16 3.30 13.20 12.49
CA ARG A 16 3.33 13.44 13.94
C ARG A 16 4.66 13.05 14.58
N GLU A 17 5.23 11.91 14.18
CA GLU A 17 6.53 11.44 14.68
C GLU A 17 7.68 12.37 14.25
N ALA A 18 7.64 12.85 13.01
CA ALA A 18 8.65 13.78 12.49
C ALA A 18 8.53 15.17 13.15
N ILE A 19 7.31 15.65 13.41
CA ILE A 19 7.05 16.91 14.11
C ILE A 19 7.51 16.84 15.57
N ALA A 20 7.21 15.73 16.25
CA ALA A 20 7.66 15.50 17.63
C ALA A 20 9.20 15.46 17.69
N ALA A 21 9.85 14.73 16.79
CA ALA A 21 11.30 14.68 16.70
C ALA A 21 11.92 16.07 16.41
N ALA A 22 11.33 16.85 15.50
CA ALA A 22 11.78 18.22 15.23
C ALA A 22 11.65 19.13 16.47
N THR A 23 10.60 18.96 17.25
CA THR A 23 10.39 19.72 18.50
C THR A 23 11.46 19.37 19.53
N ILE A 24 11.82 18.08 19.66
CA ILE A 24 12.90 17.62 20.54
C ILE A 24 14.26 18.21 20.11
N VAL A 25 14.55 18.25 18.81
CA VAL A 25 15.78 18.88 18.30
C VAL A 25 15.82 20.37 18.63
N CYS A 26 14.71 21.09 18.41
CA CYS A 26 14.62 22.51 18.76
C CYS A 26 14.81 22.75 20.27
N LEU A 27 14.25 21.89 21.13
CA LEU A 27 14.47 21.97 22.59
C LEU A 27 15.93 21.72 22.95
N GLY A 28 16.60 20.74 22.32
CA GLY A 28 18.03 20.51 22.51
C GLY A 28 18.87 21.74 22.16
N LEU A 29 18.61 22.36 21.00
CA LEU A 29 19.29 23.58 20.56
C LEU A 29 19.00 24.79 21.47
N TRP A 30 17.78 24.90 21.99
CA TRP A 30 17.42 25.91 22.98
C TRP A 30 18.23 25.74 24.27
N VAL A 31 18.38 24.51 24.76
CA VAL A 31 19.18 24.26 25.98
C VAL A 31 20.64 24.62 25.76
N VAL A 32 21.21 24.37 24.57
CA VAL A 32 22.58 24.80 24.24
C VAL A 32 22.73 26.32 24.27
N SER A 33 21.70 27.09 23.89
CA SER A 33 21.77 28.55 23.83
C SER A 33 21.88 29.23 25.21
N TRP A 34 21.60 28.51 26.30
CA TRP A 34 21.79 29.00 27.68
C TRP A 34 23.26 29.14 28.08
N GLY A 35 24.18 28.55 27.31
CA GLY A 35 25.63 28.70 27.48
C GLY A 35 26.23 27.85 28.62
N GLY A 36 27.54 27.62 28.54
CA GLY A 36 28.29 26.80 29.51
C GLY A 36 28.46 25.32 29.09
N PRO A 37 29.54 24.67 29.56
CA PRO A 37 29.92 23.32 29.09
C PRO A 37 28.90 22.24 29.47
N PHE A 38 28.23 22.39 30.62
CA PHE A 38 27.18 21.46 31.07
C PHE A 38 25.96 21.46 30.13
N PHE A 39 25.42 22.65 29.84
CA PHE A 39 24.26 22.81 28.97
C PHE A 39 24.57 22.44 27.51
N ALA A 40 25.81 22.64 27.06
CA ALA A 40 26.27 22.18 25.76
C ALA A 40 26.21 20.65 25.60
N VAL A 41 26.71 19.90 26.59
CA VAL A 41 26.65 18.42 26.57
C VAL A 41 25.21 17.92 26.67
N LEU A 42 24.42 18.51 27.58
CA LEU A 42 23.04 18.10 27.80
C LEU A 42 22.14 18.38 26.58
N GLY A 43 22.20 19.59 26.04
CA GLY A 43 21.44 19.98 24.85
C GLY A 43 21.91 19.24 23.59
N GLY A 44 23.22 18.97 23.48
CA GLY A 44 23.78 18.15 22.42
C GLY A 44 23.27 16.70 22.44
N ALA A 45 23.20 16.08 23.62
CA ALA A 45 22.65 14.72 23.77
C ALA A 45 21.16 14.66 23.39
N ILE A 46 20.35 15.62 23.87
CA ILE A 46 18.92 15.72 23.54
C ILE A 46 18.73 15.93 22.03
N GLY A 47 19.52 16.83 21.43
CA GLY A 47 19.50 17.09 20.00
C GLY A 47 19.87 15.87 19.16
N LEU A 48 20.90 15.11 19.56
CA LEU A 48 21.30 13.86 18.90
C LEU A 48 20.21 12.79 18.94
N ILE A 49 19.57 12.62 20.10
CA ILE A 49 18.45 11.68 20.26
C ILE A 49 17.27 12.10 19.37
N GLY A 50 16.90 13.39 19.40
CA GLY A 50 15.85 13.94 18.54
C GLY A 50 16.15 13.78 17.05
N ALA A 51 17.40 14.03 16.64
CA ALA A 51 17.84 13.86 15.26
C ALA A 51 17.80 12.39 14.81
N GLY A 52 18.20 11.46 15.69
CA GLY A 52 18.12 10.02 15.43
C GLY A 52 16.67 9.55 15.24
N LEU A 53 15.78 9.95 16.15
CA LEU A 53 14.34 9.66 16.04
C LEU A 53 13.72 10.30 14.79
N GLY A 54 14.10 11.53 14.47
CA GLY A 54 13.65 12.25 13.27
C GLY A 54 14.10 11.58 11.99
N LEU A 55 15.35 11.10 11.94
CA LEU A 55 15.88 10.37 10.80
C LEU A 55 15.14 9.04 10.60
N LEU A 56 14.83 8.31 11.68
CA LEU A 56 14.03 7.09 11.65
C LEU A 56 12.59 7.37 11.18
N ALA A 57 11.95 8.42 11.69
CA ALA A 57 10.60 8.82 11.28
C ALA A 57 10.56 9.25 9.80
N VAL A 58 11.54 10.02 9.33
CA VAL A 58 11.67 10.41 7.93
C VAL A 58 11.95 9.19 7.05
N ARG A 59 12.80 8.27 7.48
CA ARG A 59 13.03 6.99 6.78
C ARG A 59 11.74 6.17 6.70
N ARG A 60 10.96 6.08 7.79
CA ARG A 60 9.66 5.36 7.84
C ARG A 60 8.64 5.98 6.90
N VAL A 61 8.47 7.30 6.90
CA VAL A 61 7.54 8.02 6.00
C VAL A 61 7.99 7.96 4.54
N ARG A 62 9.30 7.97 4.29
CA ARG A 62 9.86 7.78 2.94
C ARG A 62 9.72 6.33 2.45
N PHE A 63 9.85 5.34 3.32
CA PHE A 63 9.59 3.93 3.00
C PHE A 63 8.12 3.71 2.67
N PHE A 64 7.21 4.39 3.39
CA PHE A 64 5.78 4.42 3.10
C PHE A 64 5.41 5.14 1.79
N ARG A 65 6.38 5.82 1.14
CA ARG A 65 6.24 6.41 -0.20
C ARG A 65 7.02 5.67 -1.29
N GLY A 66 7.81 4.65 -0.91
CA GLY A 66 8.71 3.94 -1.81
C GLY A 66 8.46 2.43 -1.90
N ALA A 67 7.77 1.83 -0.94
CA ALA A 67 7.24 0.48 -1.07
C ALA A 67 5.85 0.58 -1.72
N GLY A 68 5.65 -0.18 -2.78
CA GLY A 68 4.40 -0.24 -3.51
C GLY A 68 3.20 -0.45 -2.59
N ALA A 69 2.06 0.03 -3.06
CA ALA A 69 0.74 0.03 -2.45
C ALA A 69 0.54 -0.86 -1.19
N PRO A 70 -0.09 -0.33 -0.13
CA PRO A 70 -0.10 -0.99 1.17
C PRO A 70 -0.80 -2.36 1.14
N GLY A 71 -0.18 -3.35 1.78
CA GLY A 71 -0.74 -4.67 2.02
C GLY A 71 0.14 -5.81 1.50
N VAL A 72 -0.14 -7.02 1.98
CA VAL A 72 0.57 -8.25 1.62
C VAL A 72 -0.39 -9.18 0.89
N VAL A 73 0.11 -9.80 -0.17
CA VAL A 73 -0.58 -10.85 -0.92
C VAL A 73 0.03 -12.20 -0.53
N GLU A 74 -0.83 -13.16 -0.26
CA GLU A 74 -0.43 -14.53 0.00
C GLU A 74 -1.18 -15.47 -0.95
N VAL A 75 -0.46 -16.42 -1.54
CA VAL A 75 -1.05 -17.43 -2.42
C VAL A 75 -0.70 -18.80 -1.87
N ILE A 76 -1.71 -19.52 -1.37
CA ILE A 76 -1.56 -20.86 -0.81
C ILE A 76 -2.57 -21.78 -1.50
N GLU A 77 -2.11 -22.85 -2.15
CA GLU A 77 -2.96 -23.87 -2.76
C GLU A 77 -4.05 -23.32 -3.72
N GLY A 78 -3.74 -22.23 -4.42
CA GLY A 78 -4.68 -21.57 -5.33
C GLY A 78 -5.74 -20.70 -4.63
N GLN A 79 -5.61 -20.45 -3.33
CA GLN A 79 -6.32 -19.38 -2.64
C GLN A 79 -5.45 -18.12 -2.61
N ILE A 80 -6.03 -17.00 -3.00
CA ILE A 80 -5.38 -15.68 -2.99
C ILE A 80 -5.93 -14.91 -1.79
N GLY A 81 -5.07 -14.63 -0.82
CA GLY A 81 -5.33 -13.73 0.30
C GLY A 81 -4.72 -12.36 0.04
N TYR A 82 -5.44 -11.29 0.39
CA TYR A 82 -4.88 -9.95 0.43
C TYR A 82 -5.18 -9.30 1.78
N PHE A 83 -4.12 -8.81 2.42
CA PHE A 83 -4.14 -8.19 3.72
C PHE A 83 -3.79 -6.72 3.60
N GLY A 84 -4.77 -5.90 3.24
CA GLY A 84 -4.65 -4.45 3.17
C GLY A 84 -5.00 -3.76 4.50
N PRO A 85 -4.55 -2.51 4.70
CA PRO A 85 -4.78 -1.76 5.94
C PRO A 85 -6.24 -1.29 6.15
N LEU A 86 -7.01 -1.19 5.07
CA LEU A 86 -8.41 -0.74 5.09
C LEU A 86 -9.37 -1.87 4.71
N HIS A 87 -8.95 -2.74 3.79
CA HIS A 87 -9.75 -3.83 3.27
C HIS A 87 -8.83 -5.03 3.02
N GLY A 88 -9.38 -6.23 3.18
CA GLY A 88 -8.70 -7.48 2.90
C GLY A 88 -9.73 -8.57 2.66
N GLY A 89 -9.26 -9.74 2.26
CA GLY A 89 -10.12 -10.88 1.99
C GLY A 89 -9.40 -12.00 1.28
N TYR A 90 -10.16 -13.04 0.99
CA TYR A 90 -9.67 -14.23 0.33
C TYR A 90 -10.55 -14.54 -0.87
N VAL A 91 -9.92 -14.93 -1.97
CA VAL A 91 -10.60 -15.40 -3.16
C VAL A 91 -9.95 -16.69 -3.61
N ALA A 92 -10.75 -17.75 -3.76
CA ALA A 92 -10.27 -18.99 -4.35
C ALA A 92 -10.17 -18.82 -5.87
N LEU A 93 -9.00 -19.11 -6.44
CA LEU A 93 -8.77 -19.04 -7.88
C LEU A 93 -9.73 -19.96 -8.66
N ALA A 94 -10.07 -21.11 -8.08
CA ALA A 94 -11.05 -22.06 -8.61
C ALA A 94 -12.46 -21.47 -8.76
N GLU A 95 -12.81 -20.48 -7.96
CA GLU A 95 -14.12 -19.82 -7.97
C GLU A 95 -14.12 -18.48 -8.70
N LEU A 96 -12.95 -17.99 -9.12
CA LEU A 96 -12.82 -16.73 -9.82
C LEU A 96 -13.70 -16.71 -11.08
N SER A 97 -14.56 -15.70 -11.19
CA SER A 97 -15.47 -15.50 -12.33
C SER A 97 -14.93 -14.46 -13.30
N GLU A 98 -14.28 -13.42 -12.80
CA GLU A 98 -13.70 -12.34 -13.59
C GLU A 98 -12.41 -11.81 -12.97
N LEU A 99 -11.40 -11.61 -13.82
CA LEU A 99 -10.15 -10.93 -13.51
C LEU A 99 -10.05 -9.68 -14.37
N SER A 100 -9.91 -8.53 -13.75
CA SER A 100 -9.75 -7.24 -14.44
C SER A 100 -8.67 -6.40 -13.79
N LEU A 101 -8.06 -5.51 -14.57
CA LEU A 101 -7.14 -4.50 -14.09
C LEU A 101 -7.85 -3.15 -14.10
N VAL A 102 -7.86 -2.47 -12.96
CA VAL A 102 -8.59 -1.21 -12.75
C VAL A 102 -7.71 -0.17 -12.04
N ALA A 103 -8.07 1.10 -12.17
CA ALA A 103 -7.58 2.13 -11.26
C ALA A 103 -8.45 2.13 -9.99
N HIS A 104 -7.85 1.83 -8.85
CA HIS A 104 -8.49 1.86 -7.53
C HIS A 104 -7.68 2.76 -6.59
N LEU A 105 -8.33 3.74 -5.96
CA LEU A 105 -7.69 4.71 -5.04
C LEU A 105 -6.47 5.43 -5.64
N GLY A 106 -6.49 5.71 -6.95
CA GLY A 106 -5.41 6.41 -7.64
C GLY A 106 -4.18 5.54 -7.94
N GLN A 107 -4.31 4.21 -7.84
CA GLN A 107 -3.26 3.25 -8.20
C GLN A 107 -3.86 2.10 -8.99
N ARG A 108 -3.03 1.38 -9.74
CA ARG A 108 -3.45 0.18 -10.46
C ARG A 108 -3.66 -0.99 -9.50
N ALA A 109 -4.79 -1.68 -9.65
CA ALA A 109 -5.14 -2.83 -8.85
C ALA A 109 -5.78 -3.92 -9.71
N TRP A 110 -5.46 -5.17 -9.39
CA TRP A 110 -6.20 -6.34 -9.82
C TRP A 110 -7.53 -6.37 -9.10
N ARG A 111 -8.62 -6.48 -9.85
CA ARG A 111 -9.95 -6.73 -9.34
C ARG A 111 -10.33 -8.18 -9.66
N LEU A 112 -10.44 -8.96 -8.61
CA LEU A 112 -10.88 -10.35 -8.63
C LEU A 112 -12.35 -10.38 -8.22
N SER A 113 -13.21 -10.98 -9.05
CA SER A 113 -14.64 -11.12 -8.74
C SER A 113 -15.04 -12.59 -8.70
N GLN A 114 -15.93 -12.93 -7.77
CA GLN A 114 -16.54 -14.24 -7.63
C GLN A 114 -18.04 -14.20 -8.00
N PRO A 115 -18.67 -15.36 -8.29
CA PRO A 115 -20.09 -15.44 -8.66
C PRO A 115 -21.06 -15.03 -7.55
N ASP A 116 -20.64 -15.11 -6.30
CA ASP A 116 -21.39 -14.74 -5.09
C ASP A 116 -21.46 -13.21 -4.86
N GLY A 117 -20.76 -12.43 -5.67
CA GLY A 117 -20.66 -10.98 -5.55
C GLY A 117 -19.44 -10.50 -4.75
N THR A 118 -18.61 -11.42 -4.25
CA THR A 118 -17.37 -11.07 -3.56
C THR A 118 -16.40 -10.44 -4.55
N ILE A 119 -15.85 -9.28 -4.20
CA ILE A 119 -14.87 -8.54 -5.00
C ILE A 119 -13.66 -8.23 -4.12
N LEU A 120 -12.48 -8.60 -4.59
CA LEU A 120 -11.21 -8.30 -3.95
C LEU A 120 -10.37 -7.39 -4.86
N PHE A 121 -9.91 -6.28 -4.30
CA PHE A 121 -8.98 -5.37 -4.97
C PHE A 121 -7.58 -5.58 -4.40
N ILE A 122 -6.64 -5.92 -5.26
CA ILE A 122 -5.24 -6.17 -4.90
C ILE A 122 -4.37 -5.21 -5.69
N PRO A 123 -3.73 -4.23 -5.06
CA PRO A 123 -2.81 -3.34 -5.76
C PRO A 123 -1.68 -4.09 -6.46
N ILE A 124 -1.30 -3.66 -7.67
CA ILE A 124 -0.25 -4.33 -8.44
C ILE A 124 1.13 -4.29 -7.75
N ALA A 125 1.32 -3.31 -6.87
CA ALA A 125 2.56 -3.05 -6.18
C ALA A 125 2.55 -3.52 -4.72
N ALA A 126 1.52 -4.29 -4.31
CA ALA A 126 1.48 -4.92 -2.99
C ALA A 126 2.64 -5.92 -2.82
N GLU A 127 3.09 -6.11 -1.59
CA GLU A 127 4.14 -7.08 -1.27
C GLU A 127 3.64 -8.51 -1.57
N GLY A 128 4.42 -9.31 -2.31
CA GLY A 128 4.01 -10.65 -2.73
C GLY A 128 3.08 -10.69 -3.94
N ALA A 129 2.73 -9.54 -4.54
CA ALA A 129 1.89 -9.48 -5.73
C ALA A 129 2.52 -10.19 -6.95
N GLU A 130 3.84 -10.40 -6.96
CA GLU A 130 4.53 -11.22 -7.95
C GLU A 130 4.00 -12.65 -8.04
N ALA A 131 3.57 -13.25 -6.91
CA ALA A 131 3.01 -14.60 -6.87
C ALA A 131 1.65 -14.69 -7.60
N LEU A 132 0.96 -13.55 -7.79
CA LEU A 132 -0.29 -13.51 -8.55
C LEU A 132 -0.07 -13.83 -10.03
N PHE A 133 1.11 -13.54 -10.58
CA PHE A 133 1.40 -13.83 -11.98
C PHE A 133 1.31 -15.34 -12.25
N ASP A 134 2.00 -16.14 -11.44
CA ASP A 134 1.98 -17.61 -11.55
C ASP A 134 0.59 -18.17 -11.24
N ALA A 135 -0.09 -17.60 -10.24
CA ALA A 135 -1.46 -17.99 -9.91
C ALA A 135 -2.42 -17.73 -11.08
N PHE A 136 -2.37 -16.56 -11.70
CA PHE A 136 -3.22 -16.22 -12.84
C PHE A 136 -2.87 -17.04 -14.08
N ALA A 137 -1.59 -17.31 -14.33
CA ALA A 137 -1.16 -18.18 -15.43
C ALA A 137 -1.75 -19.60 -15.34
N GLY A 138 -2.12 -20.06 -14.14
CA GLY A 138 -2.85 -21.32 -13.94
C GLY A 138 -4.33 -21.30 -14.34
N LEU A 139 -4.91 -20.15 -14.69
CA LEU A 139 -6.32 -20.05 -15.06
C LEU A 139 -6.59 -20.67 -16.46
N PRO A 140 -7.65 -21.46 -16.62
CA PRO A 140 -7.96 -22.10 -17.89
C PRO A 140 -8.32 -21.06 -18.96
N GLY A 141 -7.57 -21.07 -20.06
CA GLY A 141 -7.80 -20.18 -21.20
C GLY A 141 -7.32 -18.75 -20.99
N LEU A 142 -6.58 -18.45 -19.91
CA LEU A 142 -5.83 -17.19 -19.82
C LEU A 142 -4.49 -17.36 -20.53
N ASP A 143 -4.16 -16.43 -21.43
CA ASP A 143 -2.86 -16.35 -22.07
C ASP A 143 -1.96 -15.35 -21.35
N THR A 144 -0.72 -15.76 -21.05
CA THR A 144 0.28 -14.95 -20.35
C THR A 144 0.58 -13.66 -21.10
N HIS A 145 0.59 -13.67 -22.44
CA HIS A 145 0.78 -12.44 -23.22
C HIS A 145 -0.34 -11.42 -22.98
N THR A 146 -1.58 -11.89 -22.79
CA THR A 146 -2.72 -11.01 -22.48
C THR A 146 -2.57 -10.37 -21.10
N LEU A 147 -2.00 -11.10 -20.13
CA LEU A 147 -1.71 -10.60 -18.78
C LEU A 147 -0.62 -9.51 -18.79
N ILE A 148 0.47 -9.71 -19.54
CA ILE A 148 1.55 -8.72 -19.66
C ILE A 148 1.06 -7.48 -20.44
N ALA A 149 0.37 -7.69 -21.56
CA ALA A 149 -0.26 -6.59 -22.29
C ALA A 149 -1.27 -5.82 -21.41
N ALA A 150 -1.88 -6.49 -20.43
CA ALA A 150 -2.72 -5.85 -19.41
C ALA A 150 -1.95 -4.85 -18.54
N LEU A 151 -0.66 -5.11 -18.29
CA LEU A 151 0.22 -4.28 -17.50
C LEU A 151 0.84 -3.11 -18.29
N ASP A 152 1.03 -3.23 -19.60
CA ASP A 152 1.64 -2.14 -20.40
C ASP A 152 0.68 -1.04 -20.85
N GLY A 153 -0.63 -1.22 -20.64
CA GLY A 153 -1.65 -0.26 -21.06
C GLY A 153 -1.80 0.97 -20.15
N PRO A 154 -2.46 2.03 -20.63
CA PRO A 154 -2.67 3.26 -19.86
C PRO A 154 -3.47 3.02 -18.57
N GLU A 155 -3.08 3.71 -17.50
CA GLU A 155 -3.57 3.52 -16.12
C GLU A 155 -5.07 3.77 -15.92
N VAL A 156 -5.73 4.47 -16.85
CA VAL A 156 -7.06 5.05 -16.65
C VAL A 156 -8.22 4.11 -17.04
N ALA A 157 -7.99 3.10 -17.88
CA ALA A 157 -9.07 2.25 -18.39
C ALA A 157 -9.19 0.94 -17.62
N ALA A 158 -10.38 0.66 -17.06
CA ALA A 158 -10.73 -0.66 -16.54
C ALA A 158 -10.69 -1.67 -17.70
N ARG A 159 -9.86 -2.71 -17.57
CA ARG A 159 -9.66 -3.72 -18.59
C ARG A 159 -9.89 -5.12 -18.03
N ILE A 160 -10.87 -5.82 -18.60
CA ILE A 160 -11.10 -7.23 -18.29
C ILE A 160 -9.99 -8.04 -18.97
N VAL A 161 -9.26 -8.82 -18.19
CA VAL A 161 -8.15 -9.65 -18.66
C VAL A 161 -8.63 -11.08 -18.89
N TRP A 162 -9.52 -11.55 -18.02
CA TRP A 162 -10.08 -12.89 -18.14
C TRP A 162 -11.47 -12.97 -17.53
N ARG A 163 -12.30 -13.84 -18.12
CA ARG A 163 -13.61 -14.19 -17.59
C ARG A 163 -13.83 -15.67 -17.75
N ARG A 164 -14.35 -16.33 -16.71
CA ARG A 164 -14.69 -17.75 -16.76
C ARG A 164 -15.81 -17.96 -17.76
N HIS A 165 -15.54 -18.73 -18.80
CA HIS A 165 -16.57 -19.20 -19.71
C HIS A 165 -17.43 -20.23 -18.97
N ARG A 166 -18.60 -19.82 -18.45
CA ARG A 166 -19.65 -20.77 -18.06
C ARG A 166 -20.52 -21.02 -19.29
N PRO A 167 -20.77 -22.29 -19.67
CA PRO A 167 -21.74 -22.59 -20.71
C PRO A 167 -23.09 -22.03 -20.26
N ARG A 168 -23.64 -21.14 -21.08
CA ARG A 168 -24.97 -20.57 -20.89
C ARG A 168 -25.95 -21.74 -20.92
N ARG A 169 -26.45 -22.17 -19.76
CA ARG A 169 -27.58 -23.12 -19.70
C ARG A 169 -28.78 -22.41 -20.31
N LEU A 170 -28.99 -22.61 -21.61
CA LEU A 170 -30.25 -22.31 -22.26
C LEU A 170 -31.28 -23.23 -21.60
N ARG A 171 -32.25 -22.63 -20.92
CA ARG A 171 -33.47 -23.30 -20.47
C ARG A 171 -34.45 -23.36 -21.63
#